data_AF-A0A941VWB4-F1
#
_entry.id   AF-A0A941VWB4-F1
#
_cell.length_a   1.000
_cell.length_b   1.000
_cell.length_c   1.000
_cell.angle_alpha   90.00
_cell.angle_beta   90.00
_cell.angle_gamma   90.00
#
_symmetry.space_group_name_H-M   'P 1'
#
loop_
_entity.id
_entity.type
_entity.pdbx_description
1 polymer ?
#
loop_
_entity_poly.entity_id
_entity_poly.type
_entity_poly.pdbx_seq_one_letter_code
_entity_poly.pdbx_strand_id
1 'polypeptide(L)'
;MKDTSIAFIGGGNMARSLIGGLIAGGSDPDQLWVAEPNADQREFLRGRFGVHTGADNPDIATRAEVVVLAVKPQILQGVARQLAPAIQARQPLVIS
;
A
#
# COMPACT_ATOMS: atom_id res chain seq x y z
N MET A 1 11.66 7.70 8.33
CA MET A 1 10.36 7.26 7.81
C MET A 1 9.22 7.39 8.81
N LYS A 2 9.45 7.82 10.07
CA LYS A 2 8.38 7.86 11.09
C LYS A 2 7.17 8.70 10.69
N ASP A 3 7.36 9.70 9.83
CA ASP A 3 6.31 10.62 9.37
C ASP A 3 5.98 10.48 7.87
N THR A 4 6.49 9.44 7.19
CA THR A 4 6.27 9.26 5.74
C THR A 4 5.11 8.30 5.52
N SER A 5 4.09 8.78 4.80
CA SER A 5 2.92 7.98 4.44
C SER A 5 3.23 7.02 3.27
N ILE A 6 2.90 5.74 3.43
CA ILE A 6 3.23 4.68 2.46
C ILE A 6 1.99 3.87 2.10
N ALA A 7 1.71 3.76 0.81
CA ALA A 7 0.66 2.92 0.26
C ALA A 7 1.26 1.67 -0.39
N PHE A 8 0.84 0.49 0.09
CA PHE A 8 1.11 -0.79 -0.54
C PHE A 8 -0.05 -1.16 -1.45
N ILE A 9 0.23 -1.35 -2.74
CA ILE A 9 -0.74 -1.84 -3.71
C ILE A 9 -0.63 -3.36 -3.75
N GLY A 10 -1.57 -4.05 -3.11
CA GLY A 10 -1.54 -5.49 -2.86
C GLY A 10 -1.21 -5.83 -1.39
N GLY A 11 -2.00 -6.71 -0.77
CA GLY A 11 -1.87 -7.15 0.62
C GLY A 11 -1.18 -8.50 0.83
N GLY A 12 -0.39 -8.94 -0.15
CA GLY A 12 0.24 -10.26 -0.17
C GLY A 12 1.43 -10.43 0.79
N ASN A 13 2.14 -11.55 0.69
CA ASN A 13 3.27 -11.88 1.56
C ASN A 13 4.36 -10.80 1.59
N MET A 14 4.71 -10.23 0.43
CA MET A 14 5.74 -9.19 0.35
C MET A 14 5.33 -7.93 1.12
N ALA A 15 4.10 -7.44 0.89
CA ALA A 15 3.56 -6.29 1.62
C ALA A 15 3.57 -6.54 3.13
N ARG A 16 3.10 -7.72 3.57
CA ARG A 16 3.08 -8.10 4.99
C ARG A 16 4.46 -8.12 5.63
N SER A 17 5.47 -8.68 4.95
CA SER A 17 6.84 -8.72 5.44
C SER A 17 7.44 -7.31 5.57
N LEU A 18 7.22 -6.45 4.57
CA LEU A 18 7.71 -5.07 4.59
C LEU A 18 7.00 -4.24 5.68
N ILE A 19 5.67 -4.31 5.76
CA ILE A 19 4.87 -3.65 6.81
C ILE A 19 5.34 -4.08 8.20
N GLY A 20 5.49 -5.39 8.43
CA GLY A 20 5.97 -5.91 9.70
C GLY A 20 7.37 -5.40 10.05
N GLY A 21 8.28 -5.36 9.07
CA GLY A 21 9.63 -4.82 9.25
C GLY A 21 9.63 -3.32 9.55
N LEU A 22 8.80 -2.54 8.86
CA LEU A 22 8.66 -1.10 9.08
C LEU A 22 8.14 -0.79 10.49
N ILE A 23 7.10 -1.50 10.93
CA ILE A 23 6.54 -1.35 12.28
C ILE A 23 7.56 -1.76 13.33
N ALA A 24 8.27 -2.88 13.13
CA ALA A 24 9.34 -3.31 14.03
C ALA A 24 10.50 -2.29 14.08
N GLY A 25 10.75 -1.58 12.98
CA GLY A 25 11.69 -0.46 12.88
C GLY A 25 11.17 0.86 13.45
N GLY A 26 9.94 0.89 13.98
CA GLY A 26 9.35 2.04 14.66
C GLY A 26 8.58 3.01 13.77
N SER A 27 8.16 2.60 12.58
CA SER A 27 7.15 3.34 11.80
C SER A 27 5.78 3.26 12.48
N ASP A 28 5.04 4.36 12.44
CA ASP A 28 3.66 4.43 12.94
C ASP A 28 2.70 3.69 11.96
N PRO A 29 1.93 2.69 12.42
CA PRO A 29 0.92 2.01 11.60
C PRO A 29 -0.09 2.94 10.91
N ASP A 30 -0.41 4.09 11.51
CA ASP A 30 -1.35 5.07 10.94
C ASP A 30 -0.78 5.75 9.67
N GLN A 31 0.53 5.65 9.43
CA GLN A 31 1.17 6.11 8.19
C GLN A 31 1.13 5.06 7.06
N LEU A 32 0.62 3.86 7.33
CA LEU A 32 0.67 2.74 6.39
C LEU A 32 -0.74 2.44 5.84
N TRP A 33 -0.83 2.34 4.52
CA TRP A 33 -2.06 2.08 3.79
C TRP A 33 -1.89 0.86 2.90
N VAL A 34 -2.93 0.03 2.77
CA VAL A 34 -2.90 -1.17 1.92
C VAL A 34 -4.15 -1.26 1.05
N ALA A 35 -3.95 -1.33 -0.27
CA ALA A 35 -4.99 -1.68 -1.20
C ALA A 35 -5.05 -3.21 -1.34
N GLU A 36 -6.16 -3.81 -0.94
CA GLU A 36 -6.37 -5.26 -0.99
C GLU A 36 -7.84 -5.54 -1.36
N PRO A 37 -8.13 -6.15 -2.52
CA PRO A 37 -9.50 -6.36 -2.97
C PRO A 37 -10.29 -7.36 -2.11
N ASN A 38 -9.63 -8.33 -1.47
CA ASN A 38 -10.31 -9.31 -0.62
C ASN A 38 -10.65 -8.73 0.77
N ALA A 39 -11.92 -8.78 1.17
CA ALA A 39 -12.39 -8.21 2.44
C ALA A 39 -11.78 -8.87 3.68
N ASP A 40 -11.71 -10.20 3.71
CA ASP A 40 -11.16 -10.94 4.85
C ASP A 40 -9.66 -10.64 5.02
N GLN A 41 -8.93 -10.50 3.92
CA GLN A 41 -7.53 -10.09 3.95
C GLN A 41 -7.36 -8.65 4.44
N ARG A 42 -8.27 -7.73 4.10
CA ARG A 42 -8.26 -6.38 4.68
C ARG A 42 -8.44 -6.39 6.18
N GLU A 43 -9.43 -7.13 6.68
CA GLU A 43 -9.64 -7.24 8.13
C GLU A 43 -8.45 -7.90 8.83
N PHE A 44 -7.85 -8.93 8.21
CA PHE A 44 -6.61 -9.52 8.71
C PHE A 44 -5.48 -8.49 8.80
N LEU A 45 -5.24 -7.71 7.75
CA LEU A 45 -4.17 -6.70 7.71
C LEU A 45 -4.39 -5.61 8.76
N ARG A 46 -5.61 -5.11 8.87
CA ARG A 46 -6.03 -4.13 9.87
C ARG A 46 -5.81 -4.67 11.29
N GLY A 47 -6.32 -5.86 11.59
CA GLY A 47 -6.20 -6.48 12.91
C GLY A 47 -4.76 -6.88 13.27
N ARG A 48 -3.97 -7.34 12.30
CA ARG A 48 -2.60 -7.82 12.54
C ARG A 48 -1.58 -6.69 12.71
N PHE A 49 -1.73 -5.62 11.93
CA PHE A 49 -0.72 -4.57 11.81
C PHE A 49 -1.20 -3.17 12.24
N GLY A 50 -2.51 -2.95 12.42
CA GLY A 50 -3.07 -1.65 12.76
C GLY A 50 -3.10 -0.66 11.58
N VAL A 51 -2.89 -1.12 10.35
CA VAL A 51 -2.78 -0.27 9.16
C VAL A 51 -4.16 0.09 8.59
N HIS A 52 -4.22 1.16 7.80
CA HIS A 52 -5.38 1.48 7.00
C HIS A 52 -5.49 0.57 5.78
N THR A 53 -6.72 0.17 5.43
CA THR A 53 -6.96 -0.74 4.30
C THR A 53 -8.14 -0.29 3.46
N GLY A 54 -8.05 -0.45 2.14
CA GLY A 54 -9.13 -0.17 1.19
C GLY A 54 -9.14 -1.15 0.02
N ALA A 55 -10.23 -1.18 -0.74
CA ALA A 55 -10.37 -2.08 -1.89
C ALA A 55 -9.87 -1.44 -3.21
N ASP A 56 -9.86 -0.12 -3.29
CA ASP A 56 -9.56 0.63 -4.51
C ASP A 56 -8.11 1.12 -4.53
N ASN A 57 -7.37 0.77 -5.59
CA ASN A 57 -5.95 1.11 -5.70
C ASN A 57 -5.74 2.64 -5.81
N PRO A 58 -6.46 3.38 -6.68
CA PRO A 58 -6.34 4.84 -6.75
C PRO A 58 -6.63 5.54 -5.43
N ASP A 59 -7.74 5.25 -4.75
CA ASP A 59 -8.07 5.90 -3.47
C ASP A 59 -6.91 5.74 -2.47
N ILE A 60 -6.41 4.51 -2.28
CA ILE A 60 -5.31 4.22 -1.37
C ILE A 60 -4.01 4.91 -1.80
N ALA A 61 -3.67 4.89 -3.10
CA ALA A 61 -2.47 5.54 -3.60
C ALA A 61 -2.46 7.06 -3.35
N THR A 62 -3.63 7.72 -3.31
CA THR A 62 -3.71 9.17 -3.02
C THR A 62 -3.49 9.53 -1.55
N ARG A 63 -3.45 8.55 -0.64
CA ARG A 63 -3.24 8.75 0.81
C ARG A 63 -1.78 8.79 1.21
N ALA A 64 -0.86 8.54 0.29
CA ALA A 64 0.54 8.32 0.58
C ALA A 64 1.50 9.12 -0.31
N GLU A 65 2.67 9.44 0.23
CA GLU A 65 3.80 10.05 -0.47
C GLU A 65 4.68 9.01 -1.18
N VAL A 66 4.64 7.77 -0.70
CA VAL A 66 5.33 6.62 -1.29
C VAL A 66 4.31 5.56 -1.68
N VAL A 67 4.38 5.08 -2.92
CA VAL A 67 3.55 4.00 -3.43
C VAL A 67 4.43 2.80 -3.76
N VAL A 68 4.20 1.68 -3.07
CA VAL A 68 4.89 0.40 -3.29
C VAL A 68 3.98 -0.54 -4.07
N LEU A 69 4.39 -0.93 -5.27
CA LEU A 69 3.65 -1.85 -6.13
C LEU A 69 3.90 -3.30 -5.69
N ALA A 70 3.13 -3.77 -4.70
CA ALA A 70 3.24 -5.10 -4.10
C ALA A 70 2.31 -6.17 -4.72
N VAL A 71 2.05 -6.03 -6.02
CA VAL A 71 1.21 -6.97 -6.79
C VAL A 71 2.05 -8.00 -7.54
N LYS A 72 1.40 -9.07 -8.01
CA LYS A 72 2.07 -10.04 -8.87
C LYS A 72 2.45 -9.41 -10.22
N PRO A 73 3.60 -9.77 -10.83
CA PRO A 73 4.05 -9.19 -12.09
C PRO A 73 3.02 -9.26 -13.23
N GLN A 74 2.19 -10.31 -13.26
CA GLN A 74 1.20 -10.53 -14.30
C GLN A 74 0.12 -9.43 -14.35
N ILE A 75 -0.18 -8.78 -13.22
CA ILE A 75 -1.21 -7.73 -13.14
C ILE A 75 -0.62 -6.32 -13.00
N LEU A 76 0.71 -6.21 -12.84
CA LEU A 76 1.41 -4.95 -12.59
C LEU A 76 1.12 -3.90 -13.65
N GLN A 77 1.13 -4.28 -14.94
CA GLN A 77 0.86 -3.35 -16.03
C GLN A 77 -0.55 -2.74 -15.93
N GLY A 78 -1.55 -3.56 -15.62
CA GLY A 78 -2.94 -3.10 -15.47
C GLY A 78 -3.08 -2.15 -14.28
N VAL A 79 -2.47 -2.51 -13.15
CA VAL A 79 -2.44 -1.67 -11.94
C VAL A 79 -1.74 -0.35 -12.18
N ALA A 80 -0.57 -0.35 -12.84
CA ALA A 80 0.16 0.88 -13.15
C ALA A 80 -0.65 1.83 -14.04
N ARG A 81 -1.37 1.30 -15.04
CA ARG A 81 -2.29 2.09 -15.87
C ARG A 81 -3.45 2.67 -15.07
N GLN A 82 -4.04 1.88 -14.17
CA GLN A 82 -5.11 2.32 -13.27
C GLN A 82 -4.64 3.46 -12.36
N LEU A 83 -3.41 3.39 -11.85
CA LEU A 83 -2.84 4.36 -10.93
C LEU A 83 -2.29 5.62 -11.61
N ALA A 84 -2.03 5.58 -12.92
CA ALA A 84 -1.35 6.65 -13.65
C ALA A 84 -1.97 8.05 -13.42
N PRO A 85 -3.31 8.24 -13.42
CA PRO A 85 -3.88 9.57 -13.16
C PRO A 85 -3.58 10.08 -11.74
N ALA A 86 -3.70 9.20 -10.72
CA ALA A 86 -3.44 9.56 -9.33
C ALA A 86 -1.96 9.88 -9.10
N ILE A 87 -1.07 9.05 -9.64
CA ILE A 87 0.39 9.29 -9.59
C ILE A 87 0.74 10.58 -10.32
N GLN A 88 0.17 10.84 -11.49
CA GLN A 88 0.48 12.07 -12.23
C GLN A 88 0.02 13.33 -11.49
N ALA A 89 -1.11 13.27 -10.80
CA ALA A 89 -1.65 14.39 -10.03
C ALA A 89 -0.87 14.68 -8.73
N ARG A 90 -0.36 13.64 -8.06
CA ARG A 90 0.29 13.77 -6.74
C ARG A 90 1.81 13.67 -6.77
N GLN A 91 2.38 13.12 -7.84
CA GLN A 91 3.81 12.86 -8.03
C GLN A 91 4.49 12.16 -6.82
N PRO A 92 3.93 11.05 -6.28
CA PRO A 92 4.57 10.30 -5.20
C PRO A 92 5.83 9.58 -5.69
N LEU A 93 6.69 9.16 -4.76
CA LEU A 93 7.74 8.19 -5.05
C LEU A 93 7.10 6.83 -5.33
N VAL A 94 7.41 6.22 -6.48
CA VAL A 94 6.91 4.88 -6.84
C VAL A 94 8.05 3.86 -6.75
N ILE A 95 7.81 2.76 -6.02
CA ILE A 95 8.73 1.64 -5.84
C ILE A 95 8.05 0.37 -6.37
N SER A 96 8.74 -0.38 -7.22
CA SER A 96 8.27 -1.67 -7.76
C SER A 96 9.20 -2.81 -7.41
#